data_AF-A0A8S3ITB0-F1
#
_entry.id   AF-A0A8S3ITB0-F1
#
_cell.length_a   1.000
_cell.length_b   1.000
_cell.length_c   1.000
_cell.angle_alpha   90.00
_cell.angle_beta   90.00
_cell.angle_gamma   90.00
#
_symmetry.space_group_name_H-M   'P 1'
#
loop_
_entity.id
_entity.type
_entity.pdbx_description
1 polymer ?
#
loop_
_entity_poly.entity_id
_entity_poly.type
_entity_poly.pdbx_seq_one_letter_code
_entity_poly.pdbx_strand_id
1 'polypeptide(L)'
;LSCHNVNGSIDFSPLFLTSSFDWSVKLWSLKESKPLNSFEVNSDYVTDVRWSPVHPSVFLTCDITGRFDIWNLNHDSELPLLSTTLDGNVALNKCLWAHNGQQIILGDDQGKLRLYGVNEFLTNPKQDDFNKLSNTLQDFKRNTLDAFDDNHPTNTAAAATAATTN
;
A
#
# COMPACT_ATOMS: atom_id res chain seq x y z
N LEU A 1 2.97 -5.87 -9.79
CA LEU A 1 2.00 -6.69 -9.02
C LEU A 1 2.78 -7.54 -8.02
N SER A 2 2.31 -7.61 -6.76
CA SER A 2 2.85 -8.52 -5.74
C SER A 2 1.71 -9.04 -4.89
N CYS A 3 1.54 -10.36 -4.83
CA CYS A 3 0.56 -11.01 -3.97
C CYS A 3 1.12 -11.20 -2.56
N HIS A 4 0.26 -11.10 -1.56
CA HIS A 4 0.62 -11.40 -0.18
C HIS A 4 0.84 -12.91 -0.01
N ASN A 5 1.92 -13.29 0.65
CA ASN A 5 2.33 -14.69 0.78
C ASN A 5 2.89 -15.05 2.17
N VAL A 6 2.67 -14.20 3.17
CA VAL A 6 3.14 -14.45 4.54
C VAL A 6 2.14 -15.32 5.26
N ASN A 7 2.58 -16.51 5.69
CA ASN A 7 1.77 -17.42 6.50
C ASN A 7 1.72 -16.95 7.96
N GLY A 8 0.55 -16.97 8.58
CA GLY A 8 0.41 -16.65 10.00
C GLY A 8 -0.97 -16.98 10.57
N SER A 9 -1.34 -16.31 11.67
CA SER A 9 -2.59 -16.56 12.39
C SER A 9 -3.85 -16.17 11.62
N ILE A 10 -3.72 -15.27 10.65
CA ILE A 10 -4.80 -14.79 9.78
C ILE A 10 -4.35 -14.94 8.33
N ASP A 11 -5.24 -15.45 7.48
CA ASP A 11 -4.98 -15.61 6.05
C ASP A 11 -5.25 -14.30 5.28
N PHE A 12 -4.18 -13.78 4.68
CA PHE A 12 -4.18 -12.59 3.83
C PHE A 12 -3.93 -12.89 2.35
N SER A 13 -4.01 -14.17 1.93
CA SER A 13 -3.84 -14.60 0.53
C SER A 13 -4.67 -13.84 -0.51
N PRO A 14 -5.86 -13.27 -0.22
CA PRO A 14 -6.59 -12.47 -1.19
C PRO A 14 -5.97 -11.09 -1.46
N LEU A 15 -4.99 -10.65 -0.67
CA LEU A 15 -4.39 -9.32 -0.79
C LEU A 15 -3.30 -9.28 -1.86
N PHE A 16 -3.28 -8.19 -2.63
CA PHE A 16 -2.21 -7.92 -3.58
C PHE A 16 -1.99 -6.42 -3.79
N LEU A 17 -0.76 -6.07 -4.17
CA LEU A 17 -0.33 -4.71 -4.46
C LEU A 17 -0.08 -4.54 -5.95
N THR A 18 -0.49 -3.41 -6.50
CA THR A 18 -0.15 -2.98 -7.86
C THR A 18 0.61 -1.67 -7.81
N SER A 19 1.66 -1.54 -8.63
CA SER A 19 2.33 -0.28 -8.91
C SER A 19 1.91 0.23 -10.29
N SER A 20 2.00 1.54 -10.51
CA SER A 20 1.53 2.18 -11.74
C SER A 20 2.40 3.39 -12.11
N PHE A 21 2.31 3.80 -13.38
CA PHE A 21 2.93 5.03 -13.90
C PHE A 21 2.09 6.28 -13.61
N ASP A 22 0.95 6.15 -12.92
CA ASP A 22 0.23 7.28 -12.32
C ASP A 22 0.74 7.62 -10.91
N TRP A 23 1.97 7.18 -10.57
CA TRP A 23 2.66 7.39 -9.28
C TRP A 23 2.04 6.66 -8.08
N SER A 24 0.92 5.96 -8.29
CA SER A 24 0.23 5.26 -7.22
C SER A 24 0.73 3.82 -7.04
N VAL A 25 0.68 3.40 -5.78
CA VAL A 25 0.58 1.98 -5.42
C VAL A 25 -0.81 1.75 -4.87
N LYS A 26 -1.48 0.68 -5.29
CA LYS A 26 -2.83 0.34 -4.81
C LYS A 26 -2.84 -0.99 -4.11
N LEU A 27 -3.52 -1.03 -2.97
CA LEU A 27 -3.82 -2.23 -2.21
C LEU A 27 -5.18 -2.77 -2.61
N TRP A 28 -5.23 -4.06 -2.95
CA TRP A 28 -6.43 -4.74 -3.39
C TRP A 28 -6.71 -5.96 -2.54
N SER A 29 -7.97 -6.38 -2.55
CA SER A 29 -8.43 -7.67 -2.08
C SER A 29 -9.26 -8.31 -3.18
N LEU A 30 -9.04 -9.59 -3.48
CA LEU A 30 -9.89 -10.34 -4.42
C LEU A 30 -11.36 -10.44 -3.97
N LYS A 31 -11.67 -10.05 -2.73
CA LYS A 31 -13.03 -10.04 -2.17
C LYS A 31 -13.77 -8.73 -2.44
N GLU A 32 -13.08 -7.69 -2.90
CA GLU A 32 -13.64 -6.35 -3.10
C GLU A 32 -13.55 -5.94 -4.59
N SER A 33 -14.49 -5.12 -5.06
CA SER A 33 -14.50 -4.63 -6.45
C SER A 33 -13.65 -3.38 -6.68
N LYS A 34 -13.15 -2.78 -5.60
CA LYS A 34 -12.40 -1.52 -5.58
C LYS A 34 -11.12 -1.70 -4.77
N PRO A 35 -10.10 -0.86 -4.99
CA PRO A 35 -8.91 -0.90 -4.16
C PRO A 35 -9.30 -0.55 -2.71
N LEU A 36 -8.67 -1.22 -1.75
CA LEU A 36 -8.81 -0.93 -0.33
C LEU A 36 -8.14 0.40 0.04
N ASN A 37 -6.98 0.68 -0.58
CA ASN A 37 -6.28 1.94 -0.37
C ASN A 37 -5.42 2.32 -1.59
N SER A 38 -5.09 3.61 -1.71
CA SER A 38 -4.15 4.18 -2.70
C SER A 38 -3.03 4.91 -1.96
N PHE A 39 -1.78 4.58 -2.27
CA PHE A 39 -0.58 5.18 -1.70
C PHE A 39 0.06 6.08 -2.76
N GLU A 40 -0.01 7.40 -2.56
CA GLU A 40 0.32 8.41 -3.58
C GLU A 40 1.47 9.34 -3.14
N VAL A 41 2.43 8.78 -2.40
CA VAL A 41 3.60 9.52 -1.87
C VAL A 41 4.83 9.42 -2.78
N ASN A 42 4.81 8.55 -3.79
CA ASN A 42 5.97 8.35 -4.66
C ASN A 42 6.26 9.63 -5.46
N SER A 43 7.52 9.85 -5.76
CA SER A 43 7.96 11.10 -6.39
C SER A 43 7.78 11.08 -7.92
N ASP A 44 7.72 9.89 -8.51
CA ASP A 44 7.44 9.68 -9.94
C ASP A 44 7.00 8.22 -10.20
N TYR A 45 7.10 7.73 -11.46
CA TYR A 45 6.60 6.44 -11.90
C TYR A 45 7.10 5.27 -11.05
N VAL A 46 6.16 4.56 -10.42
CA VAL A 46 6.48 3.41 -9.58
C VAL A 46 6.73 2.19 -10.47
N THR A 47 7.98 1.74 -10.49
CA THR A 47 8.43 0.69 -11.41
C THR A 47 8.23 -0.70 -10.84
N ASP A 48 8.26 -0.86 -9.51
CA ASP A 48 8.00 -2.13 -8.87
C ASP A 48 7.48 -1.99 -7.44
N VAL A 49 6.79 -3.03 -6.98
CA VAL A 49 6.30 -3.18 -5.61
C VAL A 49 6.42 -4.63 -5.16
N ARG A 50 6.81 -4.84 -3.90
CA ARG A 50 6.97 -6.17 -3.30
C ARG A 50 6.57 -6.21 -1.83
N TRP A 51 5.64 -7.10 -1.49
CA TRP A 51 5.43 -7.50 -0.10
C TRP A 51 6.72 -8.06 0.51
N SER A 52 6.91 -7.80 1.80
CA SER A 52 7.88 -8.53 2.61
C SER A 52 7.50 -10.02 2.64
N PRO A 53 8.44 -10.94 2.48
CA PRO A 53 8.17 -12.38 2.53
C PRO A 53 8.00 -12.89 3.98
N VAL A 54 8.24 -12.05 4.98
CA VAL A 54 8.20 -12.45 6.41
C VAL A 54 7.24 -11.61 7.24
N HIS A 55 7.02 -10.34 6.91
CA HIS A 55 6.20 -9.43 7.73
C HIS A 55 4.85 -9.14 7.06
N PRO A 56 3.71 -9.34 7.75
CA PRO A 56 2.40 -9.29 7.10
C PRO A 56 2.03 -7.90 6.56
N SER A 57 2.48 -6.83 7.20
CA SER A 57 2.08 -5.45 6.86
C SER A 57 3.17 -4.61 6.15
N VAL A 58 4.32 -5.20 5.81
CA VAL A 58 5.46 -4.45 5.25
C VAL A 58 5.61 -4.71 3.77
N PHE A 59 5.86 -3.67 2.99
CA PHE A 59 6.19 -3.78 1.57
C PHE A 59 7.23 -2.74 1.14
N LEU A 60 7.82 -2.98 -0.02
CA LEU A 60 8.86 -2.17 -0.65
C LEU A 60 8.33 -1.63 -1.98
N THR A 61 8.63 -0.37 -2.27
CA THR A 61 8.39 0.27 -3.57
C THR A 61 9.68 0.84 -4.12
N CYS A 62 9.76 1.02 -5.43
CA CYS A 62 10.81 1.81 -6.07
C CYS A 62 10.27 2.56 -7.29
N ASP A 63 10.90 3.69 -7.61
CA ASP A 63 10.50 4.56 -8.73
C ASP A 63 11.67 4.94 -9.66
N ILE A 64 11.32 5.62 -10.75
CA ILE A 64 12.30 6.03 -11.77
C ILE A 64 13.24 7.16 -11.32
N THR A 65 13.00 7.79 -10.18
CA THR A 65 13.88 8.86 -9.64
C THR A 65 15.06 8.29 -8.85
N GLY A 66 15.13 6.95 -8.72
CA GLY A 66 16.10 6.28 -7.89
C GLY A 66 15.67 6.19 -6.43
N ARG A 67 14.42 6.53 -6.13
CA ARG A 67 13.85 6.44 -4.79
C ARG A 67 13.26 5.06 -4.55
N PHE A 68 13.45 4.56 -3.33
CA PHE A 68 12.75 3.40 -2.82
C PHE A 68 12.23 3.66 -1.42
N ASP A 69 11.10 3.05 -1.10
CA ASP A 69 10.43 3.22 0.19
C ASP A 69 10.08 1.89 0.82
N ILE A 70 10.22 1.81 2.15
CA ILE A 70 9.69 0.72 2.96
C ILE A 70 8.48 1.23 3.71
N TRP A 71 7.37 0.52 3.56
CA TRP A 71 6.08 0.84 4.15
C TRP A 71 5.75 -0.13 5.26
N ASN A 72 4.99 0.32 6.27
CA ASN A 72 4.38 -0.55 7.26
C ASN A 72 2.96 -0.10 7.58
N LEU A 73 1.98 -0.85 7.09
CA LEU A 73 0.55 -0.52 7.22
C LEU A 73 0.06 -0.50 8.67
N ASN A 74 0.75 -1.17 9.59
CA ASN A 74 0.41 -1.16 11.02
C ASN A 74 0.89 0.12 11.73
N HIS A 75 1.76 0.91 11.08
CA HIS A 75 2.34 2.12 11.66
C HIS A 75 1.69 3.37 11.07
N ASP A 76 1.78 3.53 9.75
CA ASP A 76 1.22 4.66 9.02
C ASP A 76 0.89 4.21 7.59
N SER A 77 -0.32 4.50 7.12
CA SER A 77 -0.77 4.21 5.76
C SER A 77 -0.52 5.36 4.79
N GLU A 78 -0.29 6.56 5.30
CA GLU A 78 -0.11 7.78 4.52
C GLU A 78 1.35 8.09 4.26
N LEU A 79 2.27 7.58 5.08
CA LEU A 79 3.71 7.85 4.94
C LEU A 79 4.55 6.56 5.00
N PRO A 80 5.63 6.48 4.20
CA PRO A 80 6.56 5.37 4.31
C PRO A 80 7.33 5.43 5.63
N LEU A 81 7.67 4.26 6.14
CA LEU A 81 8.48 4.11 7.34
C LEU A 81 9.94 4.52 7.09
N LEU A 82 10.43 4.28 5.88
CA LEU A 82 11.75 4.67 5.40
C LEU A 82 11.65 5.09 3.94
N SER A 83 12.31 6.18 3.58
CA SER A 83 12.47 6.65 2.20
C SER A 83 13.95 6.93 1.95
N THR A 84 14.48 6.50 0.81
CA THR A 84 15.86 6.78 0.41
C THR A 84 15.96 6.94 -1.09
N THR A 85 16.75 7.93 -1.54
CA THR A 85 17.04 8.18 -2.95
C THR A 85 18.49 7.87 -3.23
N LEU A 86 18.75 7.13 -4.30
CA LEU A 86 20.10 6.81 -4.74
C LEU A 86 20.76 8.02 -5.40
N ASP A 87 22.02 8.25 -5.05
CA ASP A 87 22.83 9.26 -5.73
C ASP A 87 23.12 8.88 -7.19
N GLY A 88 23.32 9.91 -8.02
CA GLY A 88 23.75 9.73 -9.41
C GLY A 88 22.62 9.68 -10.44
N ASN A 89 21.39 10.03 -10.05
CA ASN A 89 20.22 10.13 -10.94
C ASN A 89 19.98 8.83 -11.73
N VAL A 90 19.94 7.71 -11.01
CA VAL A 90 19.70 6.38 -11.58
C VAL A 90 18.22 6.03 -11.48
N ALA A 91 17.68 5.34 -12.47
CA ALA A 91 16.29 4.89 -12.45
C ALA A 91 16.21 3.46 -11.91
N LEU A 92 15.42 3.23 -10.85
CA LEU A 92 15.19 1.88 -10.36
C LEU A 92 14.13 1.19 -11.22
N ASN A 93 14.43 -0.01 -11.67
CA ASN A 93 13.53 -0.81 -12.51
C ASN A 93 12.86 -1.95 -11.73
N LYS A 94 13.54 -2.46 -10.71
CA LYS A 94 13.10 -3.62 -9.91
C LYS A 94 13.58 -3.52 -8.48
N CYS A 95 12.74 -4.01 -7.58
CA CYS A 95 13.05 -4.20 -6.17
C CYS A 95 12.67 -5.62 -5.74
N LEU A 96 13.45 -6.21 -4.82
CA LEU A 96 13.23 -7.55 -4.28
C LEU A 96 13.60 -7.61 -2.81
N TRP A 97 12.87 -8.41 -2.05
CA TRP A 97 13.28 -8.82 -0.71
C TRP A 97 14.10 -10.11 -0.77
N ALA A 98 15.12 -10.22 0.07
CA ALA A 98 15.67 -11.52 0.41
C ALA A 98 14.64 -12.35 1.19
N HIS A 99 14.70 -13.67 1.10
CA HIS A 99 13.71 -14.56 1.71
C HIS A 99 13.62 -14.44 3.25
N ASN A 100 14.71 -14.03 3.91
CA ASN A 100 14.72 -13.77 5.35
C ASN A 100 14.09 -12.42 5.72
N GLY A 101 13.75 -11.57 4.74
CA GLY A 101 13.20 -10.23 4.94
C GLY A 101 14.17 -9.20 5.52
N GLN A 102 15.44 -9.53 5.73
CA GLN A 102 16.41 -8.62 6.36
C GLN A 102 17.25 -7.85 5.33
N GLN A 103 17.04 -8.09 4.05
CA GLN A 103 17.79 -7.46 2.98
C GLN A 103 16.86 -7.15 1.81
N ILE A 104 17.20 -6.09 1.09
CA ILE A 104 16.56 -5.73 -0.17
C ILE A 104 17.60 -5.61 -1.28
N ILE A 105 17.20 -5.96 -2.49
CA ILE A 105 17.99 -5.84 -3.71
C ILE A 105 17.28 -4.88 -4.66
N LEU A 106 18.01 -3.91 -5.17
CA LEU A 106 17.54 -2.92 -6.12
C LEU A 106 18.33 -3.04 -7.42
N GLY A 107 17.63 -3.09 -8.56
CA GLY A 107 18.23 -3.09 -9.89
C GLY A 107 17.94 -1.79 -10.62
N ASP A 108 18.98 -1.14 -11.15
CA ASP A 108 18.87 0.11 -11.88
C ASP A 108 18.96 -0.02 -13.41
N ASP A 109 18.77 1.07 -14.12
CA ASP A 109 18.85 1.22 -15.58
C ASP A 109 20.28 1.13 -16.12
N GLN A 110 21.28 1.23 -15.25
CA GLN A 110 22.70 1.09 -15.58
C GLN A 110 23.20 -0.37 -15.41
N GLY A 111 22.29 -1.30 -15.13
CA GLY A 111 22.59 -2.72 -14.95
C GLY A 111 23.28 -3.04 -13.61
N LYS A 112 23.28 -2.12 -12.64
CA LYS A 112 23.84 -2.34 -11.31
C LYS A 112 22.79 -2.92 -10.37
N LEU A 113 23.23 -3.85 -9.54
CA LEU A 113 22.48 -4.35 -8.39
C LEU A 113 23.06 -3.76 -7.11
N ARG A 114 22.20 -3.26 -6.23
CA ARG A 114 22.58 -2.79 -4.89
C ARG A 114 21.85 -3.62 -3.84
N LEU A 115 22.57 -4.03 -2.81
CA LEU A 115 22.05 -4.78 -1.67
C LEU A 115 22.06 -3.87 -0.44
N TYR A 116 20.92 -3.76 0.23
CA TYR A 116 20.80 -3.03 1.50
C TYR A 116 20.35 -3.97 2.60
N GLY A 117 20.94 -3.81 3.79
CA GLY A 117 20.42 -4.41 5.00
C GLY A 117 19.25 -3.58 5.54
N VAL A 118 18.19 -4.25 5.95
CA VAL A 118 17.04 -3.64 6.62
C VAL A 118 17.06 -4.08 8.08
N ASN A 119 16.88 -3.13 9.00
CA ASN A 119 16.93 -3.41 10.43
C ASN A 119 15.86 -4.44 10.81
N GLU A 120 16.26 -5.43 11.62
CA GLU A 120 15.38 -6.52 12.07
C GLU A 120 14.13 -6.03 12.81
N PHE A 121 14.20 -4.87 13.47
CA PHE A 121 13.05 -4.27 14.14
C PHE A 121 11.91 -3.91 13.17
N LEU A 122 12.24 -3.64 11.91
CA LEU A 122 11.27 -3.32 10.87
C LEU A 122 10.70 -4.56 10.18
N THR A 123 11.41 -5.69 10.26
CA THR A 123 11.17 -6.85 9.40
C THR A 123 10.74 -8.09 10.16
N ASN A 124 11.05 -8.20 11.46
CA ASN A 124 10.58 -9.31 12.28
C ASN A 124 9.11 -9.11 12.69
N PRO A 125 8.18 -9.96 12.22
CA PRO A 125 6.79 -9.88 12.62
C PRO A 125 6.63 -10.22 14.10
N LYS A 126 5.85 -9.43 14.81
CA LYS A 126 5.38 -9.74 16.16
C LYS A 126 4.04 -10.47 16.07
N GLN A 127 3.71 -11.21 17.12
CA GLN A 127 2.49 -12.03 17.15
C GLN A 127 1.21 -11.21 16.90
N ASP A 128 1.21 -9.94 17.32
CA ASP A 128 0.06 -9.05 17.18
C ASP A 128 -0.01 -8.34 15.82
N ASP A 129 1.04 -8.40 14.98
CA ASP A 129 1.05 -7.67 13.70
C ASP A 129 0.00 -8.16 12.71
N PHE A 130 -0.38 -9.44 12.79
CA PHE A 130 -1.49 -9.98 11.99
C PHE A 130 -2.83 -9.39 12.42
N ASN A 131 -3.09 -9.28 13.72
CA ASN A 131 -4.33 -8.68 14.22
C ASN A 131 -4.39 -7.19 13.88
N LYS A 132 -3.28 -6.47 14.06
CA LYS A 132 -3.18 -5.06 13.69
C LYS A 132 -3.47 -4.83 12.22
N LEU A 133 -2.87 -5.63 11.33
CA LEU A 133 -3.13 -5.51 9.91
C LEU A 133 -4.60 -5.78 9.59
N SER A 134 -5.20 -6.80 10.21
CA SER A 134 -6.63 -7.07 10.05
C SER A 134 -7.49 -5.86 10.42
N ASN A 135 -7.15 -5.16 11.52
CA ASN A 135 -7.87 -3.96 11.93
C ASN A 135 -7.66 -2.80 10.93
N THR A 136 -6.43 -2.55 10.51
CA THR A 136 -6.12 -1.54 9.48
C THR A 136 -6.90 -1.77 8.19
N LEU A 137 -7.01 -3.01 7.73
CA LEU A 137 -7.77 -3.35 6.52
C LEU A 137 -9.27 -3.14 6.69
N GLN A 138 -9.81 -3.35 7.90
CA GLN A 138 -11.21 -3.04 8.20
C GLN A 138 -11.47 -1.53 8.14
N ASP A 139 -10.54 -0.72 8.66
CA ASP A 139 -10.62 0.74 8.58
C ASP A 139 -10.58 1.23 7.13
N PHE A 140 -9.65 0.72 6.31
CA PHE A 140 -9.61 1.01 4.87
C PHE A 140 -10.92 0.67 4.17
N LYS A 141 -11.51 -0.49 4.49
CA LYS A 141 -12.78 -0.90 3.91
C LYS A 141 -13.91 0.05 4.32
N ARG A 142 -13.96 0.46 5.59
CA ARG A 142 -14.96 1.42 6.08
C ARG A 142 -14.81 2.77 5.37
N ASN A 143 -13.60 3.33 5.32
CA ASN A 143 -13.34 4.61 4.68
C ASN A 143 -13.71 4.58 3.18
N THR A 144 -13.46 3.45 2.52
CA THR A 144 -13.83 3.24 1.14
C THR A 144 -15.35 3.26 0.97
N LEU A 145 -16.13 2.68 1.90
CA LEU A 145 -17.60 2.71 1.84
C LEU A 145 -18.16 4.10 2.11
N ASP A 146 -17.66 4.80 3.12
CA ASP A 146 -18.13 6.13 3.52
C ASP A 146 -17.95 7.15 2.39
N ALA A 147 -16.82 7.10 1.68
CA ALA A 147 -16.57 7.95 0.51
C ALA A 147 -17.57 7.77 -0.64
N PHE A 148 -18.36 6.69 -0.65
CA PHE A 148 -19.41 6.48 -1.65
C PHE A 148 -20.80 6.90 -1.17
N ASP A 149 -21.07 6.92 0.13
CA ASP A 149 -22.37 7.37 0.66
C ASP A 149 -22.52 8.90 0.52
N ASP A 150 -21.43 9.64 0.67
CA ASP A 150 -21.38 11.11 0.45
C ASP A 150 -21.57 11.54 -1.03
N ASN A 151 -21.51 10.60 -1.98
CA ASN A 151 -21.71 10.87 -3.41
C ASN A 151 -23.18 10.70 -3.87
N HIS A 152 -24.13 10.52 -2.95
CA HIS A 152 -25.56 10.58 -3.24
C HIS A 152 -26.10 12.03 -3.08
N PRO A 153 -26.72 12.67 -4.10
CA PRO A 153 -27.44 13.91 -3.86
C PRO A 153 -28.61 13.59 -2.91
N THR A 154 -28.58 14.14 -1.70
CA THR A 154 -29.72 14.10 -0.78
C THR A 154 -30.91 14.73 -1.47
N ASN A 155 -31.86 13.89 -1.87
CA ASN A 155 -33.11 14.32 -2.46
C ASN A 155 -33.97 14.98 -1.37
N THR A 156 -33.77 16.27 -1.12
CA THR A 156 -34.70 17.09 -0.32
C THR A 156 -35.98 17.29 -1.11
N ALA A 157 -36.87 16.29 -1.07
CA ALA A 157 -38.24 16.38 -1.53
C ALA A 157 -39.18 15.86 -0.44
N ALA A 158 -39.43 16.69 0.58
CA ALA A 158 -40.58 16.55 1.48
C ALA A 158 -40.89 17.86 2.22
N ALA A 159 -41.54 18.81 1.53
CA ALA A 159 -42.39 19.81 2.15
C ALA A 159 -43.41 20.35 1.12
N ALA A 160 -44.26 19.46 0.62
CA ALA A 160 -45.54 19.85 0.05
C ALA A 160 -46.61 19.50 1.07
N THR A 161 -47.13 20.48 1.81
CA THR A 161 -48.53 20.42 2.28
C THR A 161 -49.05 21.80 2.70
N ALA A 162 -50.18 22.14 2.08
CA ALA A 162 -51.25 23.04 2.53
C ALA A 162 -50.98 24.56 2.53
N ALA A 163 -51.58 25.27 1.56
CA ALA A 163 -52.86 25.97 1.79
C ALA A 163 -53.31 26.75 0.54
N THR A 164 -54.35 26.24 -0.13
CA THR A 164 -55.22 27.03 -1.02
C THR A 164 -56.52 27.28 -0.27
N THR A 165 -56.77 28.52 0.17
CA THR A 165 -58.11 29.16 0.26
C THR A 165 -57.96 30.58 0.81
N ASN A 166 -58.06 31.58 -0.05
CA ASN A 166 -59.19 32.52 -0.13
C ASN A 166 -58.97 33.52 -1.27
#